data_AF-A0A7S0QKU5-F1
#
_entry.id   AF-A0A7S0QKU5-F1
#
_cell.length_a   1.000
_cell.length_b   1.000
_cell.length_c   1.000
_cell.angle_alpha   90.00
_cell.angle_beta   90.00
_cell.angle_gamma   90.00
#
_symmetry.space_group_name_H-M   'P 1'
#
loop_
_entity.id
_entity.type
_entity.pdbx_description
1 polymer ?
#
loop_
_entity_poly.entity_id
_entity_poly.type
_entity_poly.pdbx_seq_one_letter_code
_entity_poly.pdbx_strand_id
1 'polypeptide(L)'
;MMVRCLILAAFCASIAVSSTSRSNDAAKKLRSSAIERAKAGDCKGAIKFYKDLLALLDGHVQDDFNNLGVCLQQEARYEEALEVYNNGLERYYHSEKLHYNKGALLEEWAAKDAISRNYEWTKEIDDRSYNSTQHLTFALRLKLGALHEKHAHRIPAQNRIGLGKLTVAIFCHRRDDAPEGSPDAPVFGTRAQDTDGLQPAGHEEAIPFLARHLVALGFNVEVYANVRDSEAGMDAHGVMWRPFYAVHALLPPARNETHVMWPKHPTEPMPDIFIAWASVEAAALFNVTHDFFAATKKRPPAAFAWLPEPVLRLAALSPRLLPHIHGVIVPGSFHAALVAERARGCIVGTVEAVEQEAPHTVRQTNSSHTRLAYVGPPNAGLLLLLELWPSIRDGVAQVCGKAATLHAVHGFPPDVRAGLQGAAWFEQLSARLEPLLQQQGVKNLGTVSHRKLSRLLSTAGFLLLPTSRSDTTWSAVIKGMMMGAVPITSRHVLSSLNETCGPFDLGPPPPAGPGG
;
A
#
# COMPACT_ATOMS: atom_id res chain seq x y z
N MET A 1 40.44 5.61 61.82
CA MET A 1 39.76 4.53 61.06
C MET A 1 39.06 5.11 59.83
N MET A 2 39.77 5.84 58.95
CA MET A 2 39.13 6.60 57.86
C MET A 2 39.99 6.79 56.59
N VAL A 3 40.92 5.87 56.28
CA VAL A 3 41.75 5.95 55.06
C VAL A 3 41.79 4.62 54.27
N ARG A 4 40.78 3.74 54.42
CA ARG A 4 40.70 2.48 53.67
C ARG A 4 39.47 2.30 52.76
N CYS A 5 38.59 3.30 52.63
CA CYS A 5 37.37 3.19 51.79
C CYS A 5 37.39 3.96 50.45
N LEU A 6 38.42 4.75 50.13
CA LEU A 6 38.44 5.57 48.90
C LEU A 6 39.18 4.94 47.71
N ILE A 7 39.90 3.83 47.88
CA ILE A 7 40.66 3.19 46.80
C ILE A 7 39.82 2.10 46.08
N LEU A 8 38.81 1.50 46.73
CA LEU A 8 37.93 0.51 46.07
C LEU A 8 36.90 1.14 45.11
N ALA A 9 36.40 2.36 45.40
CA ALA A 9 35.37 3.00 44.57
C ALA A 9 35.92 3.50 43.22
N ALA A 10 37.17 3.97 43.18
CA ALA A 10 37.82 4.40 41.93
C ALA A 10 38.26 3.20 41.06
N PHE A 11 38.64 2.08 41.67
CA PHE A 11 39.03 0.86 40.95
C PHE A 11 37.80 0.16 40.32
N CYS A 12 36.66 0.12 41.02
CA CYS A 12 35.40 -0.36 40.43
C CYS A 12 34.87 0.54 39.32
N ALA A 13 35.02 1.87 39.41
CA ALA A 13 34.60 2.79 38.35
C ALA A 13 35.48 2.68 37.10
N SER A 14 36.81 2.53 37.23
CA SER A 14 37.72 2.34 36.08
C SER A 14 37.63 0.93 35.48
N ILE A 15 37.36 -0.10 36.27
CA ILE A 15 37.07 -1.45 35.75
C ILE A 15 35.72 -1.45 35.04
N ALA A 16 34.67 -0.83 35.60
CA ALA A 16 33.39 -0.70 34.93
C ALA A 16 33.53 0.10 33.62
N VAL A 17 34.21 1.24 33.60
CA VAL A 17 34.41 2.02 32.36
C VAL A 17 35.25 1.26 31.32
N SER A 18 36.27 0.51 31.73
CA SER A 18 37.13 -0.28 30.82
C SER A 18 36.50 -1.61 30.37
N SER A 19 35.65 -2.24 31.18
CA SER A 19 34.85 -3.39 30.78
C SER A 19 33.71 -2.97 29.85
N THR A 20 33.08 -1.83 30.12
CA THR A 20 32.02 -1.26 29.27
C THR A 20 32.59 -0.79 27.92
N SER A 21 33.80 -0.21 27.89
CA SER A 21 34.45 0.18 26.62
C SER A 21 34.85 -1.05 25.78
N ARG A 22 35.42 -2.10 26.40
CA ARG A 22 35.74 -3.36 25.70
C ARG A 22 34.50 -4.12 25.24
N SER A 23 33.43 -4.16 26.04
CA SER A 23 32.14 -4.76 25.65
C SER A 23 31.53 -4.03 24.46
N ASN A 24 31.62 -2.70 24.44
CA ASN A 24 31.14 -1.89 23.32
C ASN A 24 31.93 -2.12 22.02
N ASP A 25 33.25 -2.33 22.08
CA ASP A 25 34.05 -2.63 20.89
C ASP A 25 33.80 -4.04 20.35
N ALA A 26 33.63 -5.03 21.25
CA ALA A 26 33.22 -6.37 20.87
C ALA A 26 31.83 -6.37 20.21
N ALA A 27 30.87 -5.66 20.81
CA ALA A 27 29.52 -5.51 20.27
C ALA A 27 29.51 -4.86 18.88
N LYS A 28 30.29 -3.78 18.68
CA LYS A 28 30.44 -3.13 17.37
C LYS A 28 31.01 -4.09 16.32
N LYS A 29 32.04 -4.86 16.68
CA LYS A 29 32.67 -5.81 15.76
C LYS A 29 31.69 -6.91 15.34
N LEU A 30 31.01 -7.53 16.30
CA LEU A 30 29.99 -8.56 16.04
C LEU A 30 28.86 -8.00 15.16
N ARG A 31 28.36 -6.80 15.47
CA ARG A 31 27.33 -6.12 14.68
C ARG A 31 27.78 -5.89 13.23
N SER A 32 28.97 -5.33 13.02
CA SER A 32 29.48 -5.08 11.67
C SER A 32 29.62 -6.38 10.87
N SER A 33 30.17 -7.44 11.48
CA SER A 33 30.27 -8.75 10.83
C SER A 33 28.90 -9.35 10.50
N ALA A 34 27.92 -9.20 11.39
CA ALA A 34 26.56 -9.66 11.14
C ALA A 34 25.90 -8.91 9.97
N ILE A 35 26.04 -7.58 9.93
CA ILE A 35 25.50 -6.73 8.85
C ILE A 35 26.17 -7.05 7.51
N GLU A 36 27.49 -7.22 7.47
CA GLU A 36 28.21 -7.58 6.24
C GLU A 36 27.74 -8.92 5.68
N ARG A 37 27.57 -9.93 6.53
CA ARG A 37 27.05 -11.24 6.15
C ARG A 37 25.62 -11.16 5.63
N ALA A 38 24.75 -10.44 6.33
CA ALA A 38 23.36 -10.24 5.90
C ALA A 38 23.29 -9.52 4.54
N LYS A 39 24.11 -8.48 4.33
CA LYS A 39 24.21 -7.77 3.03
C LYS A 39 24.71 -8.67 1.89
N ALA A 40 25.55 -9.65 2.20
CA ALA A 40 26.01 -10.66 1.25
C ALA A 40 24.99 -11.79 1.00
N GLY A 41 23.83 -11.75 1.65
CA GLY A 41 22.80 -12.80 1.56
C GLY A 41 23.08 -14.04 2.42
N ASP A 42 24.13 -14.03 3.26
CA ASP A 42 24.45 -15.11 4.19
C ASP A 42 23.73 -14.92 5.53
N CYS A 43 22.42 -15.16 5.54
CA CYS A 43 21.59 -15.01 6.74
C CYS A 43 21.94 -16.01 7.83
N LYS A 44 22.28 -17.26 7.47
CA LYS A 44 22.76 -18.27 8.42
C LYS A 44 24.01 -17.81 9.16
N GLY A 45 25.00 -17.26 8.45
CA GLY A 45 26.20 -16.69 9.04
C GLY A 45 25.90 -15.46 9.91
N ALA A 46 25.04 -14.56 9.43
CA ALA A 46 24.64 -13.36 10.17
C ALA A 46 23.96 -13.69 11.51
N ILE A 47 23.07 -14.69 11.53
CA ILE A 47 22.35 -15.15 12.73
C ILE A 47 23.33 -15.51 13.85
N LYS A 48 24.45 -16.19 13.53
CA LYS A 48 25.44 -16.55 14.54
C LYS A 48 26.02 -15.32 15.23
N PHE A 49 26.48 -14.34 14.44
CA PHE A 49 27.06 -13.11 14.98
C PHE A 49 26.04 -12.27 15.76
N TYR A 50 24.78 -12.21 15.30
CA TYR A 50 23.73 -11.53 16.04
C TYR A 50 23.38 -12.24 17.36
N LYS A 51 23.33 -13.58 17.39
CA LYS A 51 23.12 -14.32 18.65
C LYS A 51 24.27 -14.09 19.64
N ASP A 52 25.51 -14.14 19.16
CA ASP A 52 26.69 -13.83 19.98
C ASP A 52 26.65 -12.37 20.50
N LEU A 53 26.18 -11.43 19.68
CA LEU A 53 25.99 -10.03 20.06
C LEU A 53 24.93 -9.86 21.15
N LEU A 54 23.77 -10.51 21.01
CA LEU A 54 22.69 -10.43 22.00
C LEU A 54 22.97 -11.19 23.29
N ALA A 55 23.96 -12.10 23.29
CA ALA A 55 24.46 -12.75 24.50
C ALA A 55 25.39 -11.85 25.33
N LEU A 56 25.86 -10.72 24.79
CA LEU A 56 26.58 -9.71 25.56
C LEU A 56 25.62 -9.02 26.55
N LEU A 57 26.12 -8.72 27.75
CA LEU A 57 25.33 -8.06 28.80
C LEU A 57 24.87 -6.65 28.38
N ASP A 58 25.74 -5.90 27.70
CA ASP A 58 25.52 -4.52 27.28
C ASP A 58 26.05 -4.27 25.86
N GLY A 59 25.46 -3.31 25.15
CA GLY A 59 25.97 -2.78 23.88
C GLY A 59 25.15 -3.13 22.63
N HIS A 60 24.06 -3.88 22.78
CA HIS A 60 23.08 -4.11 21.72
C HIS A 60 22.08 -2.94 21.59
N VAL A 61 21.45 -2.79 20.43
CA VAL A 61 20.43 -1.78 20.11
C VAL A 61 19.21 -2.43 19.48
N GLN A 62 18.09 -1.71 19.37
CA GLN A 62 16.86 -2.21 18.74
C GLN A 62 17.09 -2.80 17.34
N ASP A 63 18.00 -2.22 16.55
CA ASP A 63 18.31 -2.68 15.19
C ASP A 63 18.96 -4.08 15.18
N ASP A 64 19.62 -4.51 16.27
CA ASP A 64 20.22 -5.84 16.35
C ASP A 64 19.16 -6.93 16.47
N PHE A 65 18.18 -6.72 17.36
CA PHE A 65 17.00 -7.59 17.47
C PHE A 65 16.24 -7.62 16.15
N ASN A 66 16.04 -6.44 15.55
CA ASN A 66 15.35 -6.30 14.28
C ASN A 66 16.00 -7.14 13.17
N ASN A 67 17.30 -6.96 12.98
CA ASN A 67 18.03 -7.62 11.89
C ASN A 67 18.18 -9.13 12.13
N LEU A 68 18.35 -9.57 13.38
CA LEU A 68 18.32 -10.99 13.71
C LEU A 68 16.97 -11.61 13.37
N GLY A 69 15.87 -10.96 13.78
CA GLY A 69 14.52 -11.41 13.46
C GLY A 69 14.29 -11.52 11.95
N VAL A 70 14.74 -10.54 11.17
CA VAL A 70 14.64 -10.57 9.69
C VAL A 70 15.44 -11.73 9.10
N CYS A 71 16.67 -11.95 9.56
CA CYS A 71 17.48 -13.09 9.07
C CYS A 71 16.83 -14.43 9.42
N LEU A 72 16.27 -14.57 10.63
CA LEU A 72 15.55 -15.78 11.05
C LEU A 72 14.27 -16.00 10.22
N GLN A 73 13.53 -14.93 9.93
CA GLN A 73 12.34 -14.98 9.08
C GLN A 73 12.68 -15.44 7.65
N GLN A 74 13.77 -14.93 7.07
CA GLN A 74 14.24 -15.34 5.74
C GLN A 74 14.65 -16.82 5.69
N GLU A 75 15.15 -17.36 6.80
CA GLU A 75 15.43 -18.79 6.97
C GLU A 75 14.19 -19.61 7.38
N ALA A 76 12.98 -19.01 7.37
CA ALA A 76 11.71 -19.60 7.80
C ALA A 76 11.69 -20.13 9.24
N ARG A 77 12.53 -19.57 10.14
CA ARG A 77 12.60 -19.90 11.57
C ARG A 77 11.68 -18.97 12.36
N TYR A 78 10.37 -19.08 12.14
CA TYR A 78 9.39 -18.09 12.60
C TYR A 78 9.26 -18.00 14.12
N GLU A 79 9.31 -19.14 14.83
CA GLU A 79 9.22 -19.19 16.29
C GLU A 79 10.40 -18.44 16.94
N GLU A 80 11.62 -18.70 16.49
CA GLU A 80 12.82 -18.02 17.01
C GLU A 80 12.80 -16.53 16.68
N ALA A 81 12.35 -16.16 15.48
CA ALA A 81 12.21 -14.76 15.10
C ALA A 81 11.17 -14.04 15.98
N LEU A 82 10.04 -14.69 16.27
CA LEU A 82 9.02 -14.15 17.17
C LEU A 82 9.56 -13.94 18.58
N GLU A 83 10.34 -14.89 19.12
CA GLU A 83 11.01 -14.75 20.42
C GLU A 83 11.98 -13.56 20.42
N VAL A 84 12.79 -13.41 19.37
CA VAL A 84 13.71 -12.27 19.23
C VAL A 84 12.95 -10.94 19.18
N TYR A 85 11.85 -10.85 18.44
CA TYR A 85 11.02 -9.65 18.41
C TYR A 85 10.38 -9.35 19.77
N ASN A 86 9.91 -10.37 20.50
CA ASN A 86 9.37 -10.19 21.85
C ASN A 86 10.44 -9.65 22.80
N ASN A 87 11.62 -10.28 22.84
CA ASN A 87 12.75 -9.83 23.65
C ASN A 87 13.18 -8.40 23.30
N GLY A 88 13.16 -8.05 22.01
CA GLY A 88 13.44 -6.70 21.56
C GLY A 88 12.39 -5.68 22.04
N LEU A 89 11.11 -6.03 21.95
CA LEU A 89 10.00 -5.15 22.37
C LEU A 89 9.87 -5.01 23.88
N GLU A 90 10.33 -5.98 24.68
CA GLU A 90 10.45 -5.82 26.13
C GLU A 90 11.41 -4.68 26.51
N ARG A 91 12.48 -4.49 25.72
CA ARG A 91 13.51 -3.47 25.96
C ARG A 91 13.24 -2.16 25.21
N TYR A 92 12.68 -2.25 24.01
CA TYR A 92 12.44 -1.13 23.09
C TYR A 92 10.96 -1.11 22.66
N TYR A 93 10.07 -0.98 23.64
CA TYR A 93 8.61 -1.04 23.49
C TYR A 93 7.98 0.05 22.60
N HIS A 94 8.77 1.06 22.19
CA HIS A 94 8.38 2.11 21.23
C HIS A 94 9.12 2.01 19.89
N SER A 95 9.75 0.86 19.61
CA SER A 95 10.43 0.64 18.33
C SER A 95 9.42 0.36 17.21
N GLU A 96 9.25 1.35 16.33
CA GLU A 96 8.40 1.24 15.14
C GLU A 96 8.81 0.06 14.26
N LYS A 97 10.12 -0.10 13.98
CA LYS A 97 10.66 -1.21 13.20
C LYS A 97 10.38 -2.60 13.79
N LEU A 98 10.52 -2.76 15.12
CA LEU A 98 10.28 -4.06 15.76
C LEU A 98 8.79 -4.43 15.69
N HIS A 99 7.89 -3.47 15.94
CA HIS A 99 6.45 -3.70 15.78
C HIS A 99 6.10 -4.01 14.33
N TYR A 100 6.63 -3.25 13.38
CA TYR A 100 6.41 -3.46 11.96
C TYR A 100 6.84 -4.88 11.54
N ASN A 101 8.08 -5.27 11.83
CA ASN A 101 8.62 -6.55 11.40
C ASN A 101 8.02 -7.74 12.15
N LYS A 102 7.67 -7.61 13.43
CA LYS A 102 6.86 -8.63 14.14
C LYS A 102 5.50 -8.79 13.47
N GLY A 103 4.83 -7.69 13.13
CA GLY A 103 3.56 -7.71 12.42
C GLY A 103 3.65 -8.39 11.06
N ALA A 104 4.67 -8.04 10.26
CA ALA A 104 4.93 -8.64 8.96
C ALA A 104 5.26 -10.15 9.05
N LEU A 105 6.06 -10.56 10.04
CA LEU A 105 6.34 -11.97 10.30
C LEU A 105 5.06 -12.76 10.59
N LEU A 106 4.19 -12.23 11.46
CA LEU A 106 2.94 -12.88 11.82
C LEU A 106 1.97 -12.98 10.63
N GLU A 107 1.94 -11.95 9.78
CA GLU A 107 1.16 -11.95 8.52
C GLU A 107 1.66 -13.04 7.57
N GLU A 108 2.97 -13.08 7.31
CA GLU A 108 3.59 -14.07 6.43
C GLU A 108 3.37 -15.49 6.94
N TRP A 109 3.58 -15.70 8.24
CA TRP A 109 3.42 -17.01 8.86
C TRP A 109 1.97 -17.49 8.81
N ALA A 110 1.01 -16.61 9.11
CA ALA A 110 -0.41 -16.94 8.99
C ALA A 110 -0.80 -17.27 7.53
N ALA A 111 -0.30 -16.51 6.56
CA ALA A 111 -0.57 -16.74 5.15
C ALA A 111 0.01 -18.09 4.67
N LYS A 112 1.25 -18.42 5.02
CA LYS A 112 1.88 -19.71 4.68
C LYS A 112 1.15 -20.89 5.31
N ASP A 113 0.72 -20.75 6.55
CA ASP A 113 -0.05 -21.77 7.26
C ASP A 113 -1.46 -21.97 6.71
N ALA A 114 -2.09 -20.89 6.23
CA ALA A 114 -3.37 -20.99 5.54
C ALA A 114 -3.20 -21.71 4.21
N ILE A 115 -2.19 -21.35 3.40
CA ILE A 115 -1.91 -22.00 2.11
C ILE A 115 -1.63 -23.49 2.30
N SER A 116 -0.78 -23.87 3.26
CA SER A 116 -0.44 -25.28 3.51
C SER A 116 -1.63 -26.13 3.96
N ARG A 117 -2.64 -25.48 4.57
CA ARG A 117 -3.91 -26.08 4.99
C ARG A 117 -5.04 -25.85 3.98
N ASN A 118 -4.74 -25.53 2.73
CA ASN A 118 -5.74 -25.28 1.69
C ASN A 118 -6.82 -24.25 2.10
N TYR A 119 -6.39 -23.18 2.76
CA TYR A 119 -7.20 -22.09 3.31
C TYR A 119 -8.17 -22.49 4.44
N GLU A 120 -7.95 -23.62 5.13
CA GLU A 120 -8.63 -23.94 6.39
C GLU A 120 -8.10 -23.05 7.53
N TRP A 121 -8.91 -22.07 7.94
CA TRP A 121 -8.55 -21.11 9.00
C TRP A 121 -8.75 -21.71 10.39
N THR A 122 -7.64 -21.99 11.09
CA THR A 122 -7.66 -22.40 12.51
C THR A 122 -7.63 -21.18 13.44
N LYS A 123 -7.95 -21.38 14.72
CA LYS A 123 -7.81 -20.35 15.77
C LYS A 123 -6.39 -19.77 15.83
N GLU A 124 -5.37 -20.59 15.64
CA GLU A 124 -3.96 -20.17 15.72
C GLU A 124 -3.55 -19.28 14.55
N ILE A 125 -4.06 -19.55 13.35
CA ILE A 125 -3.85 -18.68 12.18
C ILE A 125 -4.59 -17.36 12.42
N ASP A 126 -5.79 -17.42 12.99
CA ASP A 126 -6.57 -16.23 13.30
C ASP A 126 -5.92 -15.33 14.35
N ASP A 127 -5.43 -15.93 15.44
CA ASP A 127 -4.72 -15.23 16.51
C ASP A 127 -3.45 -14.54 15.96
N ARG A 128 -2.71 -15.20 15.07
CA ARG A 128 -1.56 -14.60 14.39
C ARG A 128 -1.96 -13.46 13.47
N SER A 129 -3.00 -13.62 12.65
CA SER A 129 -3.51 -12.56 11.75
C SER A 129 -3.99 -11.33 12.52
N TYR A 130 -4.71 -11.54 13.63
CA TYR A 130 -5.13 -10.45 14.51
C TYR A 130 -3.94 -9.75 15.16
N ASN A 131 -3.00 -10.50 15.75
CA ASN A 131 -1.81 -9.93 16.38
C ASN A 131 -0.91 -9.19 15.38
N SER A 132 -0.84 -9.68 14.14
CA SER A 132 -0.19 -8.99 13.04
C SER A 132 -0.80 -7.59 12.84
N THR A 133 -2.12 -7.52 12.67
CA THR A 133 -2.82 -6.24 12.46
C THR A 133 -2.60 -5.29 13.63
N GLN A 134 -2.63 -5.77 14.88
CA GLN A 134 -2.35 -4.95 16.06
C GLN A 134 -0.94 -4.32 16.01
N HIS A 135 0.08 -5.12 15.73
CA HIS A 135 1.45 -4.63 15.66
C HIS A 135 1.69 -3.70 14.45
N LEU A 136 1.11 -3.99 13.29
CA LEU A 136 1.19 -3.11 12.12
C LEU A 136 0.48 -1.77 12.36
N THR A 137 -0.70 -1.80 12.99
CA THR A 137 -1.44 -0.57 13.38
C THR A 137 -0.63 0.26 14.37
N PHE A 138 0.01 -0.40 15.34
CA PHE A 138 0.84 0.27 16.33
C PHE A 138 2.11 0.89 15.71
N ALA A 139 2.78 0.16 14.81
CA ALA A 139 3.91 0.69 14.04
C ALA A 139 3.50 1.91 13.21
N LEU A 140 2.34 1.84 12.53
CA LEU A 140 1.78 2.97 11.79
C LEU A 140 1.55 4.18 12.71
N ARG A 141 0.99 3.98 13.91
CA ARG A 141 0.81 5.07 14.90
C ARG A 141 2.13 5.73 15.30
N LEU A 142 3.18 4.94 15.56
CA LEU A 142 4.51 5.44 15.88
C LEU A 142 5.07 6.28 14.72
N LYS A 143 4.97 5.78 13.49
CA LYS A 143 5.40 6.49 12.26
C LYS A 143 4.65 7.81 12.09
N LEU A 144 3.32 7.79 12.24
CA LEU A 144 2.48 8.99 12.13
C LEU A 144 2.83 10.02 13.21
N GLY A 145 3.08 9.60 14.45
CA GLY A 145 3.50 10.49 15.54
C GLY A 145 4.86 11.15 15.29
N ALA A 146 5.87 10.36 14.92
CA ALA A 146 7.19 10.90 14.61
C ALA A 146 7.17 11.90 13.45
N LEU A 147 6.40 11.60 12.39
CA LEU A 147 6.23 12.52 11.26
C LEU A 147 5.42 13.77 11.65
N HIS A 148 4.35 13.61 12.43
CA HIS A 148 3.56 14.73 12.92
C HIS A 148 4.40 15.68 13.77
N GLU A 149 5.18 15.18 14.71
CA GLU A 149 6.09 16.00 15.54
C GLU A 149 7.14 16.72 14.68
N LYS A 150 7.77 16.02 13.74
CA LYS A 150 8.79 16.58 12.84
C LYS A 150 8.24 17.67 11.91
N HIS A 151 6.99 17.53 11.47
CA HIS A 151 6.39 18.35 10.42
C HIS A 151 5.19 19.20 10.87
N ALA A 152 4.95 19.34 12.18
CA ALA A 152 3.76 20.02 12.73
C ALA A 152 3.52 21.42 12.15
N HIS A 153 4.59 22.18 11.90
CA HIS A 153 4.55 23.54 11.36
C HIS A 153 4.06 23.63 9.90
N ARG A 154 4.02 22.51 9.16
CA ARG A 154 3.54 22.42 7.77
C ARG A 154 2.10 21.91 7.67
N ILE A 155 1.51 21.45 8.78
CA ILE A 155 0.17 20.88 8.78
C ILE A 155 -0.85 22.02 8.73
N PRO A 156 -1.67 22.13 7.67
CA PRO A 156 -2.75 23.10 7.67
C PRO A 156 -3.74 22.78 8.79
N ALA A 157 -4.26 23.83 9.43
CA ALA A 157 -5.28 23.70 10.46
C ALA A 157 -6.51 22.97 9.89
N GLN A 158 -7.08 22.06 10.69
CA GLN A 158 -8.33 21.41 10.30
C GLN A 158 -9.43 22.47 10.15
N ASN A 159 -10.04 22.48 8.96
CA ASN A 159 -11.13 23.39 8.64
C ASN A 159 -12.23 22.62 7.92
N ARG A 160 -13.48 22.99 8.19
CA ARG A 160 -14.68 22.35 7.65
C ARG A 160 -15.54 23.45 7.06
N ILE A 161 -15.99 23.26 5.82
CA ILE A 161 -16.84 24.22 5.10
C ILE A 161 -18.22 24.44 5.75
N GLY A 162 -18.61 23.57 6.71
CA GLY A 162 -19.86 23.71 7.46
C GLY A 162 -21.10 23.40 6.64
N LEU A 163 -20.95 22.78 5.46
CA LEU A 163 -22.06 22.38 4.58
C LEU A 163 -22.80 21.15 5.11
N GLY A 164 -22.19 20.37 6.01
CA GLY A 164 -22.65 19.03 6.41
C GLY A 164 -22.82 18.76 7.89
N LYS A 165 -23.77 17.86 8.21
CA LYS A 165 -24.00 17.31 9.56
C LYS A 165 -22.95 16.27 9.98
N LEU A 166 -22.26 15.63 9.02
CA LEU A 166 -21.28 14.56 9.27
C LEU A 166 -19.93 14.86 8.59
N THR A 167 -18.85 14.37 9.19
CA THR A 167 -17.48 14.47 8.68
C THR A 167 -16.96 13.12 8.22
N VAL A 168 -16.36 13.09 7.04
CA VAL A 168 -15.68 11.92 6.45
C VAL A 168 -14.18 12.21 6.37
N ALA A 169 -13.36 11.34 6.94
CA ALA A 169 -11.91 11.35 6.75
C ALA A 169 -11.50 10.16 5.87
N ILE A 170 -10.77 10.43 4.78
CA ILE A 170 -10.21 9.41 3.89
C ILE A 170 -8.69 9.40 4.11
N PHE A 171 -8.15 8.27 4.55
CA PHE A 171 -6.72 8.07 4.78
C PHE A 171 -6.10 7.28 3.63
N CYS A 172 -5.15 7.90 2.93
CA CYS A 172 -4.49 7.37 1.74
C CYS A 172 -2.97 7.27 1.99
N HIS A 173 -2.55 6.18 2.63
CA HIS A 173 -1.15 5.80 2.75
C HIS A 173 -1.06 4.28 2.86
N ARG A 174 -0.37 3.65 1.90
CA ARG A 174 -0.12 2.21 1.91
C ARG A 174 1.12 1.93 2.75
N ARG A 175 1.18 0.71 3.29
CA ARG A 175 2.35 0.22 4.03
C ARG A 175 3.65 0.36 3.25
N ASP A 176 3.58 0.05 1.97
CA ASP A 176 4.72 -0.11 1.07
C ASP A 176 5.02 1.18 0.28
N ASP A 177 4.32 2.28 0.58
CA ASP A 177 4.61 3.58 -0.03
C ASP A 177 6.03 4.04 0.31
N ALA A 178 6.67 4.71 -0.65
CA ALA A 178 7.98 5.30 -0.43
C ALA A 178 7.98 6.30 0.76
N PRO A 179 9.14 6.52 1.40
CA PRO A 179 9.25 7.45 2.52
C PRO A 179 8.72 8.85 2.21
N GLU A 180 8.25 9.55 3.25
CA GLU A 180 7.85 10.96 3.14
C GLU A 180 8.96 11.81 2.52
N GLY A 181 8.58 12.69 1.59
CA GLY A 181 9.51 13.52 0.84
C GLY A 181 10.29 12.82 -0.28
N SER A 182 10.13 11.50 -0.46
CA SER A 182 10.71 10.79 -1.60
C SER A 182 10.10 11.31 -2.92
N PRO A 183 10.91 11.53 -3.98
CA PRO A 183 10.39 11.82 -5.31
C PRO A 183 9.51 10.68 -5.86
N ASP A 184 9.67 9.48 -5.30
CA ASP A 184 8.96 8.28 -5.71
C ASP A 184 7.65 8.04 -4.96
N ALA A 185 7.36 8.81 -3.90
CA ALA A 185 6.15 8.62 -3.12
C ALA A 185 4.90 9.00 -3.92
N PRO A 186 3.81 8.21 -3.84
CA PRO A 186 2.58 8.53 -4.57
C PRO A 186 2.07 9.89 -4.12
N VAL A 187 1.74 10.77 -5.06
CA VAL A 187 1.26 12.12 -4.75
C VAL A 187 -0.24 12.17 -5.00
N PHE A 188 -0.98 12.56 -3.96
CA PHE A 188 -2.40 12.82 -4.01
C PHE A 188 -2.64 14.33 -4.07
N GLY A 189 -3.66 14.77 -4.79
CA GLY A 189 -4.02 16.19 -4.84
C GLY A 189 -4.80 16.56 -6.10
N THR A 190 -5.20 17.83 -6.15
CA THR A 190 -6.06 18.39 -7.21
C THR A 190 -5.44 18.36 -8.61
N ARG A 191 -4.10 18.42 -8.69
CA ARG A 191 -3.32 18.45 -9.94
C ARG A 191 -2.66 17.12 -10.28
N ALA A 192 -2.85 16.08 -9.47
CA ALA A 192 -2.33 14.74 -9.78
C ALA A 192 -2.81 14.29 -11.18
N GLN A 193 -4.03 14.68 -11.56
CA GLN A 193 -4.64 14.38 -12.86
C GLN A 193 -3.96 15.06 -14.06
N ASP A 194 -3.24 16.16 -13.83
CA ASP A 194 -2.53 16.94 -14.85
C ASP A 194 -1.03 16.65 -14.89
N THR A 195 -0.51 15.85 -13.96
CA THR A 195 0.92 15.58 -13.84
C THR A 195 1.29 14.31 -14.63
N ASP A 196 2.16 14.43 -15.62
CA ASP A 196 2.74 13.26 -16.29
C ASP A 196 3.70 12.52 -15.34
N GLY A 197 3.89 11.21 -15.55
CA GLY A 197 4.81 10.42 -14.72
C GLY A 197 4.15 9.73 -13.53
N LEU A 198 2.95 10.17 -13.11
CA LEU A 198 2.12 9.44 -12.15
C LEU A 198 1.45 8.26 -12.88
N GLN A 199 1.33 7.13 -12.18
CA GLN A 199 0.93 5.82 -12.72
C GLN A 199 -0.23 5.92 -13.74
N PRO A 200 -0.15 5.19 -14.86
CA PRO A 200 -1.27 5.13 -15.79
C PRO A 200 -2.39 4.30 -15.16
N ALA A 201 -3.44 4.98 -14.69
CA ALA A 201 -4.73 4.38 -14.29
C ALA A 201 -4.73 3.50 -13.03
N GLY A 202 -4.13 3.96 -11.93
CA GLY A 202 -4.28 3.35 -10.61
C GLY A 202 -5.59 3.71 -9.89
N HIS A 203 -5.92 2.96 -8.84
CA HIS A 203 -7.11 3.15 -7.99
C HIS A 203 -7.06 4.45 -7.15
N GLU A 204 -5.88 5.05 -7.03
CA GLU A 204 -5.65 6.35 -6.37
C GLU A 204 -6.50 7.46 -7.00
N GLU A 205 -6.80 7.33 -8.30
CA GLU A 205 -7.54 8.34 -9.06
C GLU A 205 -8.99 8.50 -8.57
N ALA A 206 -9.56 7.44 -7.99
CA ALA A 206 -10.91 7.49 -7.44
C ALA A 206 -11.03 8.46 -6.25
N ILE A 207 -9.92 8.73 -5.53
CA ILE A 207 -9.93 9.50 -4.29
C ILE A 207 -10.39 10.96 -4.50
N PRO A 208 -9.78 11.77 -5.39
CA PRO A 208 -10.27 13.12 -5.66
C PRO A 208 -11.74 13.18 -6.09
N PHE A 209 -12.19 12.24 -6.94
CA PHE A 209 -13.57 12.24 -7.45
C PHE A 209 -14.58 11.90 -6.36
N LEU A 210 -14.31 10.85 -5.59
CA LEU A 210 -15.16 10.46 -4.48
C LEU A 210 -15.22 11.57 -3.43
N ALA A 211 -14.08 12.16 -3.07
CA ALA A 211 -14.02 13.23 -2.08
C ALA A 211 -14.86 14.44 -2.49
N ARG A 212 -14.76 14.89 -3.75
CA ARG A 212 -15.56 16.00 -4.27
C ARG A 212 -17.04 15.67 -4.35
N HIS A 213 -17.39 14.45 -4.77
CA HIS A 213 -18.78 14.02 -4.83
C HIS A 213 -19.42 13.97 -3.43
N LEU A 214 -18.68 13.49 -2.41
CA LEU A 214 -19.13 13.53 -1.02
C LEU A 214 -19.35 14.97 -0.54
N VAL A 215 -18.49 15.93 -0.90
CA VAL A 215 -18.74 17.34 -0.57
C VAL A 215 -20.01 17.85 -1.26
N ALA A 216 -20.26 17.51 -2.53
CA ALA A 216 -21.48 17.87 -3.24
C ALA A 216 -22.75 17.27 -2.62
N LEU A 217 -22.65 16.10 -1.99
CA LEU A 217 -23.71 15.47 -1.19
C LEU A 217 -23.88 16.11 0.20
N GLY A 218 -23.06 17.11 0.56
CA GLY A 218 -23.15 17.84 1.81
C GLY A 218 -22.37 17.21 2.97
N PHE A 219 -21.29 16.46 2.72
CA PHE A 219 -20.37 16.01 3.77
C PHE A 219 -19.21 17.00 3.96
N ASN A 220 -18.69 17.12 5.18
CA ASN A 220 -17.37 17.73 5.37
C ASN A 220 -16.30 16.66 5.11
N VAL A 221 -15.44 16.84 4.10
CA VAL A 221 -14.49 15.81 3.66
C VAL A 221 -13.06 16.24 3.90
N GLU A 222 -12.29 15.38 4.57
CA GLU A 222 -10.87 15.54 4.85
C GLU A 222 -10.09 14.37 4.23
N VAL A 223 -9.10 14.65 3.40
CA VAL A 223 -8.23 13.64 2.78
C VAL A 223 -6.83 13.74 3.38
N TYR A 224 -6.36 12.64 3.97
CA TYR A 224 -5.07 12.49 4.62
C TYR A 224 -4.16 11.66 3.71
N ALA A 225 -3.26 12.31 2.98
CA ALA A 225 -2.47 11.67 1.93
C ALA A 225 -1.08 12.28 1.80
N ASN A 226 -0.24 11.76 0.93
CA ASN A 226 0.99 12.47 0.56
C ASN A 226 0.64 13.61 -0.43
N VAL A 227 0.42 14.80 0.11
CA VAL A 227 -0.03 16.00 -0.61
C VAL A 227 1.14 16.96 -0.81
N ARG A 228 1.22 17.61 -1.98
CA ARG A 228 2.20 18.69 -2.19
C ARG A 228 1.92 19.87 -1.27
N ASP A 229 2.95 20.55 -0.78
CA ASP A 229 2.78 21.72 0.10
C ASP A 229 1.87 22.80 -0.50
N SER A 230 1.93 22.99 -1.82
CA SER A 230 1.11 23.96 -2.55
C SER A 230 -0.35 23.54 -2.76
N GLU A 231 -0.68 22.27 -2.47
CA GLU A 231 -2.02 21.68 -2.59
C GLU A 231 -2.62 21.32 -1.23
N ALA A 232 -1.88 21.50 -0.14
CA ALA A 232 -2.39 21.31 1.21
C ALA A 232 -3.36 22.45 1.59
N GLY A 233 -4.48 22.10 2.22
CA GLY A 233 -5.56 23.01 2.58
C GLY A 233 -6.87 22.70 1.84
N MET A 234 -7.79 23.66 1.90
CA MET A 234 -9.11 23.52 1.27
C MET A 234 -9.01 23.75 -0.24
N ASP A 235 -9.50 22.81 -1.06
CA ASP A 235 -9.59 23.00 -2.51
C ASP A 235 -10.85 23.79 -2.92
N ALA A 236 -10.94 24.13 -4.21
CA ALA A 236 -12.05 24.90 -4.78
C ALA A 236 -13.41 24.17 -4.70
N HIS A 237 -13.41 22.86 -4.44
CA HIS A 237 -14.62 22.06 -4.29
C HIS A 237 -15.01 21.86 -2.82
N GLY A 238 -14.20 22.34 -1.87
CA GLY A 238 -14.45 22.19 -0.44
C GLY A 238 -13.88 20.90 0.18
N VAL A 239 -12.95 20.20 -0.49
CA VAL A 239 -12.20 19.08 0.09
C VAL A 239 -10.98 19.61 0.84
N MET A 240 -10.83 19.20 2.10
CA MET A 240 -9.66 19.53 2.91
C MET A 240 -8.53 18.52 2.68
N TRP A 241 -7.46 18.91 2.01
CA TRP A 241 -6.29 18.08 1.75
C TRP A 241 -5.21 18.29 2.81
N ARG A 242 -4.76 17.21 3.47
CA ARG A 242 -3.77 17.26 4.54
C ARG A 242 -2.70 16.18 4.34
N PRO A 243 -1.46 16.43 4.77
CA PRO A 243 -0.44 15.38 4.84
C PRO A 243 -0.97 14.18 5.66
N PHE A 244 -0.67 12.95 5.24
CA PHE A 244 -1.23 11.74 5.86
C PHE A 244 -0.93 11.64 7.36
N TYR A 245 0.23 12.12 7.80
CA TYR A 245 0.62 12.16 9.21
C TYR A 245 -0.18 13.15 10.06
N ALA A 246 -0.93 14.08 9.46
CA ALA A 246 -1.85 14.97 10.19
C ALA A 246 -2.97 14.20 10.89
N VAL A 247 -3.29 12.96 10.45
CA VAL A 247 -4.28 12.11 11.11
C VAL A 247 -3.92 11.84 12.58
N HIS A 248 -2.63 11.91 12.94
CA HIS A 248 -2.14 11.71 14.30
C HIS A 248 -2.85 12.62 15.33
N ALA A 249 -3.19 13.86 14.95
CA ALA A 249 -3.90 14.81 15.80
C ALA A 249 -5.33 14.34 16.19
N LEU A 250 -5.91 13.42 15.42
CA LEU A 250 -7.23 12.84 15.64
C LEU A 250 -7.19 11.60 16.53
N LEU A 251 -6.02 10.99 16.68
CA LEU A 251 -5.91 9.65 17.24
C LEU A 251 -6.05 9.66 18.77
N PRO A 252 -6.91 8.78 19.33
CA PRO A 252 -6.95 8.57 20.78
C PRO A 252 -5.65 7.94 21.30
N PRO A 253 -5.34 8.03 22.60
CA PRO A 253 -4.21 7.33 23.19
C PRO A 253 -4.36 5.81 23.02
N ALA A 254 -3.34 5.15 22.47
CA ALA A 254 -3.29 3.69 22.40
C ALA A 254 -2.45 3.13 23.53
N ARG A 255 -2.65 1.86 23.87
CA ARG A 255 -1.75 1.09 24.73
C ARG A 255 -1.18 -0.07 23.93
N ASN A 256 0.10 -0.37 24.11
CA ASN A 256 0.56 -1.74 23.86
C ASN A 256 0.36 -2.56 25.16
N GLU A 257 0.78 -3.82 25.17
CA GLU A 257 0.58 -4.74 26.31
C GLU A 257 1.07 -4.17 27.66
N THR A 258 2.02 -3.24 27.66
CA THR A 258 2.69 -2.76 28.88
C THR A 258 2.80 -1.23 29.02
N HIS A 259 2.55 -0.44 27.96
CA HIS A 259 2.85 0.99 27.91
C HIS A 259 1.79 1.81 27.14
N VAL A 260 1.58 3.06 27.57
CA VAL A 260 0.66 4.03 26.95
C VAL A 260 1.41 4.86 25.90
N MET A 261 0.80 5.04 24.72
CA MET A 261 1.30 5.91 23.64
C MET A 261 0.75 7.34 23.74
N TRP A 262 1.61 8.29 23.40
CA TRP A 262 1.24 9.66 23.01
C TRP A 262 0.52 9.66 21.63
N PRO A 263 -0.42 10.61 21.37
CA PRO A 263 -0.78 11.73 22.24
C PRO A 263 -1.72 11.29 23.36
N LYS A 264 -1.65 11.97 24.52
CA LYS A 264 -2.52 11.65 25.68
C LYS A 264 -4.01 11.81 25.35
N HIS A 265 -4.33 12.74 24.44
CA HIS A 265 -5.68 12.99 23.94
C HIS A 265 -5.62 13.51 22.49
N PRO A 266 -6.68 13.27 21.67
CA PRO A 266 -6.84 13.94 20.39
C PRO A 266 -6.81 15.46 20.55
N THR A 267 -6.03 16.14 19.71
CA THR A 267 -5.92 17.61 19.69
C THR A 267 -6.87 18.24 18.68
N GLU A 268 -7.41 17.45 17.76
CA GLU A 268 -8.39 17.86 16.76
C GLU A 268 -9.63 16.94 16.81
N PRO A 269 -10.83 17.45 16.44
CA PRO A 269 -12.06 16.66 16.45
C PRO A 269 -12.00 15.48 15.47
N MET A 270 -12.31 14.29 15.98
CA MET A 270 -12.45 13.06 15.19
C MET A 270 -13.55 13.19 14.12
N PRO A 271 -13.45 12.42 13.02
CA PRO A 271 -14.49 12.32 12.02
C PRO A 271 -15.63 11.42 12.51
N ASP A 272 -16.80 11.53 11.88
CA ASP A 272 -17.90 10.58 12.09
C ASP A 272 -17.64 9.28 11.32
N ILE A 273 -17.04 9.38 10.14
CA ILE A 273 -16.71 8.27 9.25
C ILE A 273 -15.22 8.32 8.92
N PHE A 274 -14.52 7.21 9.09
CA PHE A 274 -13.10 7.07 8.74
C PHE A 274 -12.94 5.96 7.69
N ILE A 275 -12.33 6.28 6.56
CA ILE A 275 -12.11 5.35 5.45
C ILE A 275 -10.61 5.19 5.25
N ALA A 276 -10.09 3.99 5.46
CA ALA A 276 -8.70 3.65 5.16
C ALA A 276 -8.60 3.05 3.76
N TRP A 277 -7.96 3.76 2.84
CA TRP A 277 -7.77 3.33 1.46
C TRP A 277 -6.50 2.49 1.33
N ALA A 278 -6.64 1.30 0.75
CA ALA A 278 -5.57 0.33 0.47
C ALA A 278 -4.70 -0.07 1.69
N SER A 279 -5.25 0.05 2.91
CA SER A 279 -4.55 -0.29 4.16
C SER A 279 -5.52 -0.84 5.21
N VAL A 280 -5.38 -2.12 5.55
CA VAL A 280 -6.23 -2.80 6.54
C VAL A 280 -5.85 -2.35 7.96
N GLU A 281 -4.55 -2.24 8.23
CA GLU A 281 -4.01 -1.76 9.49
C GLU A 281 -4.42 -0.32 9.80
N ALA A 282 -4.55 0.55 8.78
CA ALA A 282 -5.04 1.90 9.00
C ALA A 282 -6.51 1.93 9.42
N ALA A 283 -7.35 0.98 8.96
CA ALA A 283 -8.75 0.90 9.38
C ALA A 283 -8.90 0.65 10.90
N ALA A 284 -7.86 0.11 11.55
CA ALA A 284 -7.84 -0.17 12.98
C ALA A 284 -7.25 0.96 13.84
N LEU A 285 -6.88 2.11 13.27
CA LEU A 285 -6.22 3.22 14.01
C LEU A 285 -6.98 3.71 15.25
N PHE A 286 -8.31 3.63 15.23
CA PHE A 286 -9.20 4.01 16.35
C PHE A 286 -9.56 2.83 17.27
N ASN A 287 -9.32 1.59 16.86
CA ASN A 287 -9.87 0.39 17.51
C ASN A 287 -9.12 -0.06 18.77
N VAL A 288 -7.88 0.41 18.96
CA VAL A 288 -7.02 0.02 20.08
C VAL A 288 -7.27 0.84 21.37
N THR A 289 -8.46 1.45 21.49
CA THR A 289 -8.73 2.50 22.50
C THR A 289 -10.11 2.40 23.16
N HIS A 290 -10.64 1.19 23.33
CA HIS A 290 -11.95 0.96 24.01
C HIS A 290 -12.06 1.69 25.35
N ASP A 291 -11.02 1.63 26.18
CA ASP A 291 -10.95 2.32 27.47
C ASP A 291 -11.12 3.84 27.33
N PHE A 292 -10.54 4.45 26.28
CA PHE A 292 -10.66 5.88 26.03
C PHE A 292 -12.11 6.26 25.70
N PHE A 293 -12.78 5.51 24.83
CA PHE A 293 -14.16 5.79 24.45
C PHE A 293 -15.13 5.57 25.62
N ALA A 294 -14.93 4.50 26.39
CA ALA A 294 -15.68 4.24 27.60
C ALA A 294 -15.50 5.36 28.64
N ALA A 295 -14.26 5.78 28.90
CA ALA A 295 -13.95 6.82 29.89
C ALA A 295 -14.45 8.21 29.48
N THR A 296 -14.38 8.54 28.18
CA THR A 296 -14.78 9.87 27.68
C THR A 296 -16.25 9.96 27.27
N LYS A 297 -16.98 8.83 27.26
CA LYS A 297 -18.34 8.71 26.71
C LYS A 297 -18.46 9.18 25.25
N LYS A 298 -17.35 9.21 24.51
CA LYS A 298 -17.31 9.49 23.08
C LYS A 298 -17.55 8.19 22.31
N ARG A 299 -18.00 8.31 21.07
CA ARG A 299 -18.12 7.17 20.15
C ARG A 299 -16.91 7.13 19.21
N PRO A 300 -16.38 5.94 18.89
CA PRO A 300 -15.40 5.81 17.83
C PRO A 300 -16.01 6.20 16.47
N PRO A 301 -15.19 6.66 15.50
CA PRO A 301 -15.65 6.83 14.13
C PRO A 301 -16.16 5.52 13.53
N ALA A 302 -17.08 5.62 12.58
CA ALA A 302 -17.43 4.50 11.72
C ALA A 302 -16.27 4.19 10.77
N ALA A 303 -15.48 3.17 11.09
CA ALA A 303 -14.26 2.82 10.38
C ALA A 303 -14.50 1.83 9.22
N PHE A 304 -14.03 2.15 8.01
CA PHE A 304 -14.13 1.30 6.82
C PHE A 304 -12.75 1.03 6.23
N ALA A 305 -12.51 -0.21 5.81
CA ALA A 305 -11.34 -0.56 5.00
C ALA A 305 -11.74 -0.58 3.52
N TRP A 306 -11.24 0.34 2.71
CA TRP A 306 -11.47 0.34 1.27
C TRP A 306 -10.29 -0.32 0.56
N LEU A 307 -10.52 -1.51 0.01
CA LEU A 307 -9.50 -2.39 -0.53
C LEU A 307 -9.70 -2.58 -2.04
N PRO A 308 -9.07 -1.75 -2.87
CA PRO A 308 -9.19 -1.85 -4.32
C PRO A 308 -8.28 -2.91 -4.98
N GLU A 309 -7.26 -3.40 -4.27
CA GLU A 309 -6.28 -4.39 -4.76
C GLU A 309 -6.64 -5.83 -4.30
N PRO A 310 -6.23 -6.90 -5.01
CA PRO A 310 -6.75 -8.24 -4.77
C PRO A 310 -5.78 -9.14 -3.96
N VAL A 311 -6.39 -10.09 -3.23
CA VAL A 311 -5.88 -11.41 -2.77
C VAL A 311 -4.99 -11.49 -1.50
N LEU A 312 -3.90 -10.75 -1.34
CA LEU A 312 -2.98 -11.05 -0.20
C LEU A 312 -3.36 -10.39 1.13
N ARG A 313 -3.89 -9.16 1.11
CA ARG A 313 -4.24 -8.43 2.34
C ARG A 313 -5.59 -8.83 2.93
N LEU A 314 -6.38 -9.63 2.22
CA LEU A 314 -7.66 -10.15 2.73
C LEU A 314 -7.45 -11.23 3.81
N ALA A 315 -6.26 -11.83 3.88
CA ALA A 315 -5.87 -12.70 4.99
C ALA A 315 -5.73 -11.94 6.33
N ALA A 316 -5.51 -10.62 6.30
CA ALA A 316 -5.45 -9.78 7.50
C ALA A 316 -6.84 -9.52 8.13
N LEU A 317 -7.94 -9.81 7.41
CA LEU A 317 -9.32 -9.67 7.91
C LEU A 317 -9.69 -10.85 8.82
N SER A 318 -9.11 -10.89 10.02
CA SER A 318 -9.49 -11.84 11.07
C SER A 318 -10.92 -11.55 11.60
N PRO A 319 -11.73 -12.56 11.97
CA PRO A 319 -13.01 -12.40 12.66
C PRO A 319 -12.88 -11.68 14.00
N ARG A 320 -11.67 -11.62 14.57
CA ARG A 320 -11.39 -10.78 15.73
C ARG A 320 -11.24 -9.30 15.39
N LEU A 321 -10.81 -8.96 14.17
CA LEU A 321 -10.73 -7.58 13.68
C LEU A 321 -12.10 -7.06 13.22
N LEU A 322 -12.88 -7.90 12.51
CA LEU A 322 -14.13 -7.48 11.86
C LEU A 322 -15.14 -6.78 12.78
N PRO A 323 -15.39 -7.20 14.04
CA PRO A 323 -16.29 -6.50 14.96
C PRO A 323 -15.84 -5.08 15.31
N HIS A 324 -14.58 -4.74 15.03
CA HIS A 324 -14.01 -3.43 15.32
C HIS A 324 -14.04 -2.48 14.10
N ILE A 325 -14.35 -2.95 12.91
CA ILE A 325 -14.57 -2.09 11.74
C ILE A 325 -16.02 -2.20 11.29
N HIS A 326 -16.55 -1.12 10.71
CA HIS A 326 -17.95 -1.05 10.28
C HIS A 326 -18.17 -1.72 8.92
N GLY A 327 -17.14 -1.81 8.07
CA GLY A 327 -17.25 -2.51 6.81
C GLY A 327 -15.95 -2.57 6.01
N VAL A 328 -15.94 -3.43 5.00
CA VAL A 328 -14.87 -3.57 4.02
C VAL A 328 -15.44 -3.23 2.65
N ILE A 329 -14.97 -2.14 2.07
CA ILE A 329 -15.39 -1.66 0.75
C ILE A 329 -14.50 -2.32 -0.31
N VAL A 330 -15.10 -2.99 -1.29
CA VAL A 330 -14.37 -3.68 -2.37
C VAL A 330 -15.01 -3.41 -3.73
N PRO A 331 -14.23 -3.32 -4.83
CA PRO A 331 -14.77 -3.04 -6.16
C PRO A 331 -15.31 -4.32 -6.83
N GLY A 332 -16.62 -4.46 -6.91
CA GLY A 332 -17.29 -5.49 -7.67
C GLY A 332 -17.38 -6.85 -6.98
N SER A 333 -18.13 -7.75 -7.61
CA SER A 333 -18.39 -9.10 -7.12
C SER A 333 -17.13 -9.97 -7.10
N PHE A 334 -16.20 -9.75 -8.04
CA PHE A 334 -14.92 -10.45 -8.08
C PHE A 334 -14.12 -10.28 -6.78
N HIS A 335 -13.94 -9.04 -6.32
CA HIS A 335 -13.20 -8.79 -5.09
C HIS A 335 -13.94 -9.35 -3.88
N ALA A 336 -15.28 -9.19 -3.84
CA ALA A 336 -16.10 -9.75 -2.77
C ALA A 336 -15.97 -11.28 -2.67
N ALA A 337 -15.85 -11.98 -3.80
CA ALA A 337 -15.66 -13.43 -3.84
C ALA A 337 -14.31 -13.88 -3.26
N LEU A 338 -13.26 -13.05 -3.39
CA LEU A 338 -11.91 -13.30 -2.89
C LEU A 338 -11.74 -13.00 -1.40
N VAL A 339 -12.68 -12.27 -0.80
CA VAL A 339 -12.71 -12.06 0.65
C VAL A 339 -13.08 -13.38 1.33
N ALA A 340 -12.33 -13.74 2.38
CA ALA A 340 -12.59 -14.93 3.18
C ALA A 340 -14.08 -14.97 3.59
N GLU A 341 -14.72 -16.14 3.49
CA GLU A 341 -16.17 -16.30 3.69
C GLU A 341 -16.68 -15.64 4.97
N ARG A 342 -15.90 -15.79 6.05
CA ARG A 342 -16.12 -15.19 7.37
C ARG A 342 -16.22 -13.66 7.39
N ALA A 343 -15.64 -12.97 6.42
CA ALA A 343 -15.64 -11.51 6.29
C ALA A 343 -16.74 -11.00 5.34
N ARG A 344 -17.47 -11.89 4.65
CA ARG A 344 -18.50 -11.51 3.67
C ARG A 344 -19.64 -10.68 4.24
N GLY A 345 -20.03 -10.92 5.50
CA GLY A 345 -21.08 -10.16 6.18
C GLY A 345 -20.75 -8.68 6.41
N CYS A 346 -19.48 -8.28 6.28
CA CYS A 346 -19.02 -6.92 6.44
C CYS A 346 -18.68 -6.24 5.10
N ILE A 347 -18.89 -6.92 3.98
CA ILE A 347 -18.53 -6.39 2.66
C ILE A 347 -19.58 -5.39 2.18
N VAL A 348 -19.09 -4.23 1.76
CA VAL A 348 -19.85 -3.26 0.98
C VAL A 348 -19.30 -3.28 -0.43
N GLY A 349 -20.00 -3.96 -1.34
CA GLY A 349 -19.63 -3.99 -2.75
C GLY A 349 -19.88 -2.62 -3.39
N THR A 350 -18.87 -2.08 -4.07
CA THR A 350 -18.97 -0.85 -4.86
C THR A 350 -18.59 -1.13 -6.31
N VAL A 351 -18.88 -0.21 -7.22
CA VAL A 351 -18.20 -0.17 -8.52
C VAL A 351 -17.02 0.79 -8.45
N GLU A 352 -16.01 0.58 -9.29
CA GLU A 352 -14.86 1.51 -9.36
C GLU A 352 -15.36 2.91 -9.78
N ALA A 353 -14.91 3.95 -9.07
CA ALA A 353 -15.33 5.32 -9.34
C ALA A 353 -14.49 5.94 -10.46
N VAL A 354 -15.15 6.50 -11.45
CA VAL A 354 -14.54 7.26 -12.55
C VAL A 354 -15.22 8.62 -12.67
N GLU A 355 -14.46 9.63 -13.10
CA GLU A 355 -15.00 10.98 -13.26
C GLU A 355 -16.08 11.03 -14.35
N GLN A 356 -17.30 11.38 -13.95
CA GLN A 356 -18.42 11.53 -14.88
C GLN A 356 -18.43 12.90 -15.57
N GLU A 357 -17.96 13.96 -14.89
CA GLU A 357 -18.20 15.37 -15.27
C GLU A 357 -17.03 16.09 -15.95
N ALA A 358 -15.92 15.42 -16.27
CA ALA A 358 -14.85 16.11 -16.96
C ALA A 358 -15.37 16.66 -18.31
N PRO A 359 -15.07 17.92 -18.69
CA PRO A 359 -15.39 18.44 -20.02
C PRO A 359 -14.72 17.67 -21.18
N HIS A 360 -13.98 16.60 -20.87
CA HIS A 360 -13.24 15.74 -21.77
C HIS A 360 -13.74 14.28 -21.78
N THR A 361 -14.66 13.88 -20.89
CA THR A 361 -15.18 12.48 -20.80
C THR A 361 -16.45 12.25 -21.60
N VAL A 362 -17.14 13.30 -22.05
CA VAL A 362 -18.40 13.15 -22.79
C VAL A 362 -18.32 13.82 -24.16
N ARG A 363 -17.61 13.17 -25.08
CA ARG A 363 -17.94 13.00 -26.52
C ARG A 363 -16.78 12.27 -27.20
N GLN A 364 -17.07 11.16 -27.86
CA GLN A 364 -16.12 10.59 -28.81
C GLN A 364 -15.70 11.68 -29.80
N THR A 365 -14.40 11.86 -29.95
CA THR A 365 -13.83 12.75 -30.96
C THR A 365 -13.02 11.90 -31.92
N ASN A 366 -13.47 11.73 -33.16
CA ASN A 366 -12.68 11.09 -34.22
C ASN A 366 -12.08 9.70 -33.83
N SER A 367 -12.89 8.84 -33.20
CA SER A 367 -12.47 7.46 -32.89
C SER A 367 -12.11 6.71 -34.17
N SER A 368 -11.01 5.94 -34.15
CA SER A 368 -10.53 5.19 -35.32
C SER A 368 -10.41 3.71 -34.98
N HIS A 369 -11.06 2.84 -35.77
CA HIS A 369 -10.94 1.38 -35.62
C HIS A 369 -9.50 0.87 -35.86
N THR A 370 -8.63 1.68 -36.48
CA THR A 370 -7.20 1.38 -36.63
C THR A 370 -6.32 1.95 -35.52
N ARG A 371 -6.89 2.66 -34.53
CA ARG A 371 -6.15 3.17 -33.36
C ARG A 371 -6.42 2.25 -32.16
N LEU A 372 -5.41 1.48 -31.81
CA LEU A 372 -5.42 0.50 -30.73
C LEU A 372 -4.68 1.11 -29.54
N ALA A 373 -5.16 0.89 -28.32
CA ALA A 373 -4.53 1.37 -27.10
C ALA A 373 -4.15 0.21 -26.17
N TYR A 374 -3.01 0.35 -25.49
CA TYR A 374 -2.63 -0.46 -24.33
C TYR A 374 -2.36 0.49 -23.18
N VAL A 375 -2.89 0.20 -22.00
CA VAL A 375 -2.70 1.02 -20.79
C VAL A 375 -2.50 0.10 -19.61
N GLY A 376 -1.28 0.02 -19.06
CA GLY A 376 -1.01 -0.83 -17.91
C GLY A 376 0.48 -1.10 -17.68
N PRO A 377 0.85 -1.89 -16.65
CA PRO A 377 2.24 -2.20 -16.39
C PRO A 377 2.81 -3.13 -17.49
N PRO A 378 4.10 -3.03 -17.84
CA PRO A 378 4.66 -3.79 -18.97
C PRO A 378 4.58 -5.32 -18.82
N ASN A 379 4.56 -5.82 -17.58
CA ASN A 379 4.44 -7.23 -17.26
C ASN A 379 2.98 -7.76 -17.32
N ALA A 380 1.99 -6.92 -17.62
CA ALA A 380 0.59 -7.31 -17.80
C ALA A 380 0.19 -7.50 -19.27
N GLY A 381 1.09 -8.10 -20.06
CA GLY A 381 0.80 -8.50 -21.44
C GLY A 381 1.35 -7.57 -22.53
N LEU A 382 1.95 -6.42 -22.19
CA LEU A 382 2.55 -5.52 -23.19
C LEU A 382 3.61 -6.22 -24.04
N LEU A 383 4.50 -7.00 -23.41
CA LEU A 383 5.55 -7.72 -24.12
C LEU A 383 4.96 -8.66 -25.18
N LEU A 384 3.97 -9.47 -24.79
CA LEU A 384 3.25 -10.36 -25.70
C LEU A 384 2.57 -9.58 -26.84
N LEU A 385 1.91 -8.48 -26.51
CA LEU A 385 1.25 -7.63 -27.50
C LEU A 385 2.24 -7.07 -28.53
N LEU A 386 3.41 -6.62 -28.08
CA LEU A 386 4.43 -6.07 -28.95
C LEU A 386 5.10 -7.14 -29.82
N GLU A 387 5.30 -8.36 -29.31
CA GLU A 387 5.81 -9.49 -30.09
C GLU A 387 4.85 -9.90 -31.21
N LEU A 388 3.53 -9.80 -30.97
CA LEU A 388 2.48 -10.11 -31.94
C LEU A 388 2.11 -8.92 -32.84
N TRP A 389 2.59 -7.72 -32.52
CA TRP A 389 2.16 -6.48 -33.16
C TRP A 389 2.34 -6.47 -34.69
N PRO A 390 3.46 -6.94 -35.29
CA PRO A 390 3.60 -6.96 -36.74
C PRO A 390 2.46 -7.73 -37.42
N SER A 391 2.13 -8.92 -36.92
CA SER A 391 1.05 -9.75 -37.45
C SER A 391 -0.32 -9.10 -37.24
N ILE A 392 -0.57 -8.50 -36.07
CA ILE A 392 -1.82 -7.77 -35.79
C ILE A 392 -1.98 -6.60 -36.76
N ARG A 393 -0.92 -5.80 -36.94
CA ARG A 393 -0.93 -4.62 -37.80
C ARG A 393 -1.17 -4.99 -39.27
N ASP A 394 -0.53 -6.04 -39.75
CA ASP A 394 -0.69 -6.52 -41.12
C ASP A 394 -2.11 -7.08 -41.35
N GLY A 395 -2.64 -7.86 -40.40
CA GLY A 395 -4.01 -8.36 -40.45
C GLY A 395 -5.05 -7.24 -40.48
N VAL A 396 -4.91 -6.22 -39.62
CA VAL A 396 -5.79 -5.04 -39.65
C VAL A 396 -5.65 -4.28 -40.97
N ALA A 397 -4.43 -4.13 -41.50
CA ALA A 397 -4.22 -3.45 -42.78
C ALA A 397 -4.90 -4.20 -43.94
N GLN A 398 -4.86 -5.52 -43.96
CA GLN A 398 -5.50 -6.37 -44.96
C GLN A 398 -7.02 -6.23 -44.93
N VAL A 399 -7.63 -6.22 -43.74
CA VAL A 399 -9.09 -6.13 -43.59
C VAL A 399 -9.61 -4.71 -43.79
N CYS A 400 -8.91 -3.71 -43.24
CA CYS A 400 -9.38 -2.33 -43.18
C CYS A 400 -8.81 -1.42 -44.28
N GLY A 401 -7.86 -1.89 -45.10
CA GLY A 401 -7.15 -1.08 -46.10
C GLY A 401 -6.26 0.03 -45.49
N LYS A 402 -6.05 0.02 -44.17
CA LYS A 402 -5.28 1.04 -43.44
C LYS A 402 -4.52 0.40 -42.28
N ALA A 403 -3.22 0.70 -42.19
CA ALA A 403 -2.38 0.18 -41.12
C ALA A 403 -2.84 0.66 -39.73
N ALA A 404 -2.83 -0.27 -38.77
CA ALA A 404 -3.10 0.03 -37.38
C ALA A 404 -1.95 0.79 -36.71
N THR A 405 -2.27 1.53 -35.66
CA THR A 405 -1.31 2.13 -34.72
C THR A 405 -1.62 1.70 -33.30
N LEU A 406 -0.60 1.24 -32.57
CA LEU A 406 -0.68 0.93 -31.15
C LEU A 406 -0.17 2.11 -30.34
N HIS A 407 -1.02 2.67 -29.49
CA HIS A 407 -0.65 3.69 -28.52
C HIS A 407 -0.41 3.00 -27.17
N ALA A 408 0.86 2.81 -26.82
CA ALA A 408 1.27 2.09 -25.61
C ALA A 408 1.56 3.10 -24.48
N VAL A 409 0.64 3.18 -23.52
CA VAL A 409 0.84 3.85 -22.23
C VAL A 409 1.24 2.78 -21.22
N HIS A 410 2.45 2.88 -20.67
CA HIS A 410 2.98 1.84 -19.80
C HIS A 410 4.02 2.37 -18.83
N GLY A 411 4.20 1.64 -17.74
CA GLY A 411 5.20 1.91 -16.73
C GLY A 411 4.85 1.26 -15.40
N PHE A 412 5.78 1.36 -14.45
CA PHE A 412 5.52 1.06 -13.05
C PHE A 412 5.42 2.38 -12.28
N PRO A 413 4.64 2.44 -11.19
CA PRO A 413 4.73 3.52 -10.22
C PRO A 413 6.20 3.78 -9.83
N PRO A 414 6.62 5.04 -9.62
CA PRO A 414 8.01 5.35 -9.30
C PRO A 414 8.59 4.56 -8.11
N ASP A 415 7.83 4.43 -7.02
CA ASP A 415 8.16 3.64 -5.83
C ASP A 415 8.36 2.15 -6.16
N VAL A 416 7.41 1.58 -6.90
CA VAL A 416 7.50 0.19 -7.37
C VAL A 416 8.72 0.02 -8.28
N ARG A 417 8.90 0.91 -9.26
CA ARG A 417 10.03 0.87 -10.20
C ARG A 417 11.36 0.91 -9.46
N ALA A 418 11.50 1.78 -8.47
CA ALA A 418 12.71 1.88 -7.64
C ALA A 418 12.98 0.56 -6.90
N GLY A 419 11.95 -0.08 -6.35
CA GLY A 419 12.06 -1.39 -5.70
C GLY A 419 12.38 -2.55 -6.64
N LEU A 420 12.11 -2.41 -7.94
CA LEU A 420 12.40 -3.42 -8.96
C LEU A 420 13.80 -3.31 -9.58
N GLN A 421 14.50 -2.18 -9.39
CA GLN A 421 15.83 -1.98 -9.99
C GLN A 421 16.82 -3.03 -9.49
N GLY A 422 17.58 -3.61 -10.43
CA GLY A 422 18.54 -4.67 -10.12
C GLY A 422 17.92 -6.06 -9.97
N ALA A 423 16.59 -6.20 -10.00
CA ALA A 423 15.96 -7.51 -10.10
C ALA A 423 16.19 -8.09 -11.51
N ALA A 424 16.80 -9.28 -11.59
CA ALA A 424 17.20 -9.88 -12.87
C ALA A 424 16.04 -9.99 -13.88
N TRP A 425 14.84 -10.35 -13.41
CA TRP A 425 13.66 -10.45 -14.27
C TRP A 425 13.22 -9.09 -14.83
N PHE A 426 13.38 -8.01 -14.07
CA PHE A 426 12.98 -6.66 -14.46
C PHE A 426 13.94 -6.07 -15.49
N GLU A 427 15.25 -6.30 -15.30
CA GLU A 427 16.28 -5.92 -16.27
C GLU A 427 16.10 -6.69 -17.59
N GLN A 428 15.80 -7.99 -17.52
CA GLN A 428 15.51 -8.82 -18.70
C GLN A 428 14.26 -8.36 -19.44
N LEU A 429 13.18 -8.04 -18.71
CA LEU A 429 11.95 -7.49 -19.29
C LEU A 429 12.22 -6.17 -20.02
N SER A 430 12.93 -5.25 -19.37
CA SER A 430 13.26 -3.94 -19.93
C SER A 430 14.11 -4.06 -21.21
N ALA A 431 15.13 -4.92 -21.21
CA ALA A 431 15.98 -5.16 -22.37
C ALA A 431 15.21 -5.74 -23.58
N ARG A 432 14.18 -6.56 -23.34
CA ARG A 432 13.34 -7.11 -24.42
C ARG A 432 12.32 -6.09 -24.95
N LEU A 433 11.78 -5.25 -24.08
CA LEU A 433 10.75 -4.26 -24.46
C LEU A 433 11.31 -3.12 -25.32
N GLU A 434 12.51 -2.63 -25.02
CA GLU A 434 13.08 -1.45 -25.66
C GLU A 434 13.08 -1.49 -27.20
N PRO A 435 13.61 -2.53 -27.88
CA PRO A 435 13.57 -2.59 -29.34
C PRO A 435 12.15 -2.74 -29.89
N LEU A 436 11.28 -3.46 -29.18
CA LEU A 436 9.90 -3.70 -29.61
C LEU A 436 9.02 -2.46 -29.52
N LEU A 437 9.33 -1.52 -28.62
CA LEU A 437 8.63 -0.24 -28.50
C LEU A 437 8.94 0.72 -29.66
N GLN A 438 10.02 0.48 -30.41
CA GLN A 438 10.45 1.30 -31.55
C GLN A 438 9.95 0.76 -32.90
N GLN A 439 9.18 -0.34 -32.90
CA GLN A 439 8.71 -0.96 -34.14
C GLN A 439 7.64 -0.11 -34.86
N GLN A 440 7.45 -0.37 -36.16
CA GLN A 440 6.55 0.40 -37.00
C GLN A 440 5.10 0.38 -36.48
N GLY A 441 4.48 1.55 -36.39
CA GLY A 441 3.09 1.69 -35.94
C GLY A 441 2.91 1.63 -34.43
N VAL A 442 3.96 1.44 -33.63
CA VAL A 442 3.90 1.61 -32.18
C VAL A 442 4.25 3.04 -31.81
N LYS A 443 3.43 3.63 -30.94
CA LYS A 443 3.69 4.90 -30.27
C LYS A 443 3.92 4.60 -28.80
N ASN A 444 5.19 4.56 -28.41
CA ASN A 444 5.60 4.47 -27.02
C ASN A 444 5.37 5.81 -26.32
N LEU A 445 4.41 5.86 -25.39
CA LEU A 445 4.04 7.08 -24.67
C LEU A 445 4.55 7.08 -23.23
N GLY A 446 5.11 5.96 -22.76
CA GLY A 446 5.50 5.78 -21.36
C GLY A 446 4.34 6.06 -20.40
N THR A 447 4.63 6.74 -19.29
CA THR A 447 3.63 7.19 -18.33
C THR A 447 3.11 8.58 -18.70
N VAL A 448 1.79 8.79 -18.61
CA VAL A 448 1.14 10.05 -18.99
C VAL A 448 0.12 10.46 -17.92
N SER A 449 -0.15 11.76 -17.83
CA SER A 449 -1.22 12.29 -16.97
C SER A 449 -2.58 11.70 -17.30
N HIS A 450 -3.47 11.62 -16.31
CA HIS A 450 -4.85 11.15 -16.49
C HIS A 450 -5.60 11.94 -17.58
N ARG A 451 -5.30 13.23 -17.73
CA ARG A 451 -5.85 14.05 -18.81
C ARG A 451 -5.38 13.62 -20.20
N LYS A 452 -4.09 13.34 -20.38
CA LYS A 452 -3.55 12.84 -21.66
C LYS A 452 -4.08 11.44 -21.96
N LEU A 453 -4.17 10.59 -20.93
CA LEU A 453 -4.77 9.26 -21.04
C LEU A 453 -6.23 9.34 -21.53
N SER A 454 -7.05 10.21 -20.93
CA SER A 454 -8.45 10.38 -21.31
C SER A 454 -8.60 10.83 -22.78
N ARG A 455 -7.78 11.80 -23.22
CA ARG A 455 -7.75 12.24 -24.63
C ARG A 455 -7.28 11.16 -25.60
N LEU A 456 -6.40 10.28 -25.15
CA LEU A 456 -5.94 9.15 -25.96
C LEU A 456 -7.07 8.13 -26.12
N LEU A 457 -7.68 7.74 -25.01
CA LEU A 457 -8.78 6.78 -24.97
C LEU A 457 -9.99 7.26 -25.78
N SER A 458 -10.28 8.57 -25.79
CA SER A 458 -11.39 9.15 -26.58
C SER A 458 -11.24 9.02 -28.10
N THR A 459 -10.05 8.62 -28.56
CA THR A 459 -9.74 8.43 -29.98
C THR A 459 -9.47 6.96 -30.35
N ALA A 460 -9.36 6.09 -29.34
CA ALA A 460 -9.07 4.67 -29.55
C ALA A 460 -10.34 3.92 -29.98
N GLY A 461 -10.21 3.03 -30.96
CA GLY A 461 -11.29 2.11 -31.35
C GLY A 461 -11.32 0.87 -30.47
N PHE A 462 -10.14 0.37 -30.06
CA PHE A 462 -10.03 -0.81 -29.21
C PHE A 462 -8.98 -0.63 -28.12
N LEU A 463 -9.22 -1.30 -26.99
CA LEU A 463 -8.31 -1.39 -25.86
C LEU A 463 -7.82 -2.84 -25.70
N LEU A 464 -6.53 -3.07 -25.82
CA LEU A 464 -5.92 -4.41 -25.86
C LEU A 464 -5.29 -4.76 -24.52
N LEU A 465 -5.72 -5.87 -23.91
CA LEU A 465 -5.32 -6.28 -22.56
C LEU A 465 -5.06 -7.80 -22.48
N PRO A 466 -4.00 -8.30 -23.13
CA PRO A 466 -3.68 -9.72 -23.14
C PRO A 466 -2.94 -10.14 -21.85
N THR A 467 -3.53 -9.88 -20.69
CA THR A 467 -2.94 -10.19 -19.38
C THR A 467 -2.95 -11.70 -19.14
N SER A 468 -1.84 -12.25 -18.67
CA SER A 468 -1.72 -13.69 -18.32
C SER A 468 -1.84 -13.96 -16.82
N ARG A 469 -2.24 -12.94 -16.04
CA ARG A 469 -2.27 -12.99 -14.59
C ARG A 469 -3.62 -12.53 -14.05
N SER A 470 -3.84 -12.79 -12.77
CA SER A 470 -4.96 -12.21 -12.05
C SER A 470 -4.87 -10.69 -12.01
N ASP A 471 -6.01 -10.02 -12.17
CA ASP A 471 -6.05 -8.56 -12.28
C ASP A 471 -7.29 -7.91 -11.66
N THR A 472 -7.11 -6.67 -11.18
CA THR A 472 -8.20 -5.81 -10.72
C THR A 472 -8.72 -4.92 -11.85
N THR A 473 -9.77 -4.17 -11.55
CA THR A 473 -10.44 -3.35 -12.53
C THR A 473 -9.59 -2.12 -12.79
N TRP A 474 -9.10 -1.98 -14.02
CA TRP A 474 -8.29 -0.82 -14.39
C TRP A 474 -9.19 0.34 -14.76
N SER A 475 -9.01 1.51 -14.14
CA SER A 475 -9.81 2.70 -14.43
C SER A 475 -9.71 3.13 -15.91
N ALA A 476 -8.60 2.81 -16.58
CA ALA A 476 -8.43 3.00 -18.03
C ALA A 476 -9.43 2.19 -18.88
N VAL A 477 -9.81 1.00 -18.43
CA VAL A 477 -10.78 0.14 -19.13
C VAL A 477 -12.15 0.78 -19.08
N ILE A 478 -12.59 1.15 -17.88
CA ILE A 478 -13.88 1.82 -17.69
C ILE A 478 -13.93 3.11 -18.51
N LYS A 479 -12.88 3.94 -18.46
CA LYS A 479 -12.79 5.18 -19.25
C LYS A 479 -12.82 4.92 -20.75
N GLY A 480 -12.05 3.95 -21.22
CA GLY A 480 -12.03 3.56 -22.63
C GLY A 480 -13.41 3.15 -23.10
N MET A 481 -14.09 2.28 -22.35
CA MET A 481 -15.45 1.82 -22.64
C MET A 481 -16.47 2.95 -22.60
N MET A 482 -16.40 3.86 -21.61
CA MET A 482 -17.26 5.05 -21.55
C MET A 482 -17.07 5.95 -22.77
N MET A 483 -15.85 5.99 -23.31
CA MET A 483 -15.51 6.70 -24.55
C MET A 483 -15.72 5.84 -25.81
N GLY A 484 -16.31 4.66 -25.68
CA GLY A 484 -16.67 3.75 -26.77
C GLY A 484 -15.51 2.98 -27.41
N ALA A 485 -14.34 2.92 -26.76
CA ALA A 485 -13.32 1.94 -27.10
C ALA A 485 -13.78 0.54 -26.70
N VAL A 486 -13.66 -0.43 -27.61
CA VAL A 486 -14.08 -1.81 -27.37
C VAL A 486 -12.92 -2.60 -26.73
N PRO A 487 -13.10 -3.19 -25.54
CA PRO A 487 -12.05 -3.97 -24.91
C PRO A 487 -11.84 -5.32 -25.62
N ILE A 488 -10.59 -5.73 -25.69
CA ILE A 488 -10.15 -7.08 -26.10
C ILE A 488 -9.20 -7.57 -25.02
N THR A 489 -9.72 -8.34 -24.08
CA THR A 489 -8.93 -8.90 -22.98
C THR A 489 -8.62 -10.38 -23.21
N SER A 490 -7.71 -10.95 -22.42
CA SER A 490 -7.50 -12.40 -22.38
C SER A 490 -8.62 -13.17 -21.70
N ARG A 491 -9.54 -12.47 -21.01
CA ARG A 491 -10.54 -13.04 -20.09
C ARG A 491 -9.95 -14.02 -19.07
N HIS A 492 -8.84 -13.64 -18.45
CA HIS A 492 -8.18 -14.47 -17.43
C HIS A 492 -9.17 -14.87 -16.31
N VAL A 493 -9.15 -16.15 -15.90
CA VAL A 493 -10.17 -16.73 -14.99
C VAL A 493 -10.24 -16.04 -13.62
N LEU A 494 -9.13 -15.51 -13.14
CA LEU A 494 -9.06 -14.73 -11.89
C LEU A 494 -8.92 -13.24 -12.18
N SER A 495 -9.83 -12.64 -12.95
CA SER A 495 -9.79 -11.22 -13.27
C SER A 495 -11.15 -10.55 -13.16
N SER A 496 -11.19 -9.40 -12.48
CA SER A 496 -12.37 -8.53 -12.45
C SER A 496 -12.67 -7.87 -13.80
N LEU A 497 -11.76 -7.96 -14.78
CA LEU A 497 -12.01 -7.49 -16.14
C LEU A 497 -13.19 -8.23 -16.79
N ASN A 498 -13.46 -9.48 -16.40
CA ASN A 498 -14.60 -10.23 -16.91
C ASN A 498 -15.93 -9.56 -16.51
N GLU A 499 -16.05 -9.15 -15.25
CA GLU A 499 -17.21 -8.40 -14.74
C GLU A 499 -17.27 -6.98 -15.34
N THR A 500 -16.12 -6.32 -15.45
CA THR A 500 -16.03 -4.92 -15.93
C THR A 500 -16.38 -4.78 -17.41
N CYS A 501 -15.75 -5.61 -18.25
CA CYS A 501 -15.93 -5.54 -19.70
C CYS A 501 -17.22 -6.24 -20.13
N GLY A 502 -17.61 -7.30 -19.42
CA GLY A 502 -18.84 -8.05 -19.63
C GLY A 502 -19.06 -8.43 -21.10
N PRO A 503 -20.27 -8.19 -21.65
CA PRO A 503 -20.60 -8.59 -23.01
C PRO A 503 -19.89 -7.77 -24.11
N PHE A 504 -19.23 -6.66 -23.74
CA PHE A 504 -18.55 -5.78 -24.70
C PHE A 504 -17.12 -6.25 -25.03
N ASP A 505 -16.57 -7.16 -24.25
CA ASP A 505 -15.24 -7.72 -24.51
C ASP A 505 -15.27 -8.62 -25.75
N LEU A 506 -14.34 -8.40 -26.69
CA LEU A 506 -14.16 -9.26 -27.87
C LEU A 506 -13.04 -10.30 -27.69
N GLY A 507 -12.52 -10.46 -26.48
CA GLY A 507 -11.63 -11.53 -26.09
C GLY A 507 -12.24 -12.94 -26.25
N PRO A 508 -11.44 -14.00 -26.06
CA PRO A 508 -11.93 -15.38 -26.09
C PRO A 508 -13.07 -15.57 -25.06
N PRO A 509 -13.97 -16.55 -25.23
CA PRO A 509 -15.03 -16.85 -24.25
C PRO A 509 -14.43 -16.99 -22.84
N PRO A 510 -15.08 -16.44 -21.79
CA PRO A 510 -14.51 -16.51 -20.46
C PRO A 510 -14.45 -17.98 -20.00
N PRO A 511 -13.36 -18.41 -19.35
CA PRO A 511 -13.29 -19.73 -18.73
C PRO A 511 -14.28 -19.82 -17.56
N ALA A 512 -14.73 -21.04 -17.22
CA ALA A 512 -15.56 -21.25 -16.03
C ALA A 512 -14.82 -20.81 -14.75
N GLY A 513 -15.37 -19.88 -13.98
CA GLY A 513 -14.75 -19.35 -12.76
C GLY A 513 -15.45 -18.10 -12.20
N PRO A 514 -14.98 -17.55 -11.06
CA PRO A 514 -15.55 -16.35 -10.47
C PRO A 514 -15.37 -15.14 -11.40
N GLY A 515 -16.48 -14.65 -11.96
CA GLY A 515 -16.53 -13.49 -12.87
C GLY A 515 -16.87 -13.82 -14.33
N GLY A 516 -17.02 -15.10 -14.71
CA GLY A 516 -17.49 -15.52 -16.03
C GLY A 516 -19.01 -15.55 -16.18
#